data_AF-A0AAJ1RSH0-F1
#
_entry.id   AF-A0AAJ1RSH0-F1
#
_cell.length_a   1.000
_cell.length_b   1.000
_cell.length_c   1.000
_cell.angle_alpha   90.00
_cell.angle_beta   90.00
_cell.angle_gamma   90.00
#
_symmetry.space_group_name_H-M   'P 1'
#
loop_
_entity.id
_entity.type
_entity.pdbx_description
1 polymer ?
#
loop_
_entity_poly.entity_id
_entity_poly.type
_entity_poly.pdbx_seq_one_letter_code
_entity_poly.pdbx_strand_id
1 'polypeptide(L)'
;MTKPTFAYLLLKEHPYGREMLRQILSKGFIPTIIITEDSAIGDEEREKFLKRIEGKEIAPTIEKQLAELEMQGVDVPHISVPIHNSEHVMPHIENL
;
A
#
# COMPACT_ATOMS: atom_id res chain seq x y z
N MET A 1 15.94 1.79 19.26
CA MET A 1 14.57 1.23 19.20
C MET A 1 14.53 0.27 18.03
N THR A 2 13.97 -0.93 18.19
CA THR A 2 13.72 -1.85 17.07
C THR A 2 12.69 -1.22 16.13
N LYS A 3 12.85 -1.38 14.81
CA LYS A 3 11.84 -0.94 13.85
C LYS A 3 10.56 -1.79 14.06
N PRO A 4 9.35 -1.21 13.94
CA PRO A 4 8.12 -1.97 14.10
C PRO A 4 7.96 -2.98 12.97
N THR A 5 7.44 -4.16 13.29
CA THR A 5 6.87 -5.11 12.32
C THR A 5 5.43 -4.71 12.07
N PHE A 6 5.06 -4.49 10.81
CA PHE A 6 3.69 -4.09 10.46
C PHE A 6 3.32 -4.50 9.03
N ALA A 7 2.03 -4.76 8.82
CA ALA A 7 1.42 -4.88 7.51
C ALA A 7 0.88 -3.51 7.06
N TYR A 8 1.00 -3.19 5.78
CA TYR A 8 0.47 -1.95 5.20
C TYR A 8 -0.71 -2.26 4.28
N LEU A 9 -1.89 -1.79 4.66
CA LEU A 9 -3.16 -2.06 3.98
C LEU A 9 -3.66 -0.80 3.29
N LEU A 10 -4.05 -0.89 2.02
CA LEU A 10 -4.62 0.24 1.27
C LEU A 10 -5.56 -0.20 0.15
N LEU A 11 -6.52 0.64 -0.20
CA LEU A 11 -7.30 0.44 -1.43
C LEU A 11 -6.35 0.54 -2.63
N LYS A 12 -6.50 -0.36 -3.62
CA LYS A 12 -5.61 -0.47 -4.77
C LYS A 12 -5.46 0.88 -5.48
N GLU A 13 -4.22 1.36 -5.53
CA GLU A 13 -3.81 2.61 -6.16
C GLU A 13 -4.51 3.88 -5.63
N HIS A 14 -5.11 3.82 -4.44
CA HIS A 14 -5.71 4.99 -3.83
C HIS A 14 -4.66 6.09 -3.58
N PRO A 15 -4.89 7.34 -4.02
CA PRO A 15 -3.85 8.36 -4.07
C PRO A 15 -3.25 8.67 -2.70
N TYR A 16 -4.06 8.64 -1.64
CA TYR A 16 -3.55 8.88 -0.28
C TYR A 16 -2.79 7.67 0.26
N GLY A 17 -3.16 6.45 -0.13
CA GLY A 17 -2.42 5.25 0.24
C GLY A 17 -1.04 5.22 -0.43
N ARG A 18 -0.95 5.66 -1.69
CA ARG A 18 0.34 5.82 -2.39
C ARG A 18 1.23 6.88 -1.74
N GLU A 19 0.65 8.02 -1.37
CA GLU A 19 1.39 9.10 -0.71
C GLU A 19 1.88 8.68 0.67
N MET A 20 1.02 8.04 1.47
CA MET A 20 1.41 7.55 2.79
C MET A 20 2.51 6.49 2.69
N LEU A 21 2.44 5.57 1.71
CA LEU A 21 3.50 4.60 1.44
C LEU A 21 4.83 5.30 1.13
N ARG A 22 4.80 6.30 0.24
CA ARG A 22 5.99 7.08 -0.13
C ARG A 22 6.64 7.71 1.10
N GLN A 23 5.83 8.28 1.99
CA GLN A 23 6.32 8.94 3.19
C GLN A 23 6.92 7.94 4.19
N ILE A 24 6.27 6.81 4.48
CA ILE A 24 6.82 5.81 5.41
C ILE A 24 8.13 5.20 4.90
N LEU A 25 8.21 4.88 3.61
CA LEU A 25 9.42 4.35 2.98
C LEU A 25 10.56 5.39 3.01
N SER A 26 10.26 6.67 2.76
CA SER A 26 11.26 7.75 2.85
C SER A 26 11.87 7.93 4.24
N LYS A 27 11.19 7.43 5.29
CA LYS A 27 11.65 7.44 6.67
C LYS A 27 12.28 6.11 7.09
N GLY A 28 12.43 5.16 6.17
CA GLY A 28 13.03 3.85 6.41
C GLY A 28 12.13 2.89 7.20
N PHE A 29 10.82 3.16 7.28
CA PHE A 29 9.83 2.21 7.79
C PHE A 29 9.34 1.35 6.65
N ILE A 30 9.86 0.13 6.58
CA ILE A 30 9.59 -0.82 5.51
C ILE A 30 8.54 -1.82 6.05
N PRO A 31 7.34 -1.91 5.43
CA PRO A 31 6.36 -2.89 5.85
C PRO A 31 6.84 -4.31 5.56
N THR A 32 6.40 -5.25 6.38
CA THR A 32 6.69 -6.69 6.16
C THR A 32 5.88 -7.24 4.99
N ILE A 33 4.72 -6.64 4.71
CA ILE A 33 3.82 -7.00 3.63
C ILE A 33 2.96 -5.79 3.25
N ILE A 34 2.64 -5.66 1.97
CA ILE A 34 1.60 -4.75 1.47
C ILE A 34 0.41 -5.59 1.02
N ILE A 35 -0.78 -5.20 1.46
CA ILE A 35 -2.04 -5.82 1.05
C ILE A 35 -2.93 -4.75 0.43
N THR A 36 -3.33 -4.94 -0.82
CA THR A 36 -4.26 -4.05 -1.49
C THR A 36 -5.65 -4.66 -1.60
N GLU A 37 -6.67 -3.86 -1.30
CA GLU A 37 -8.04 -4.21 -1.63
C GLU A 37 -8.35 -3.81 -3.07
N ASP A 38 -8.76 -4.79 -3.88
CA ASP A 38 -9.22 -4.64 -5.25
C ASP A 38 -10.73 -4.90 -5.29
N SER A 39 -11.50 -3.83 -5.11
CA SER A 39 -12.95 -3.86 -4.99
C SER A 39 -13.59 -2.70 -5.72
N ALA A 40 -14.86 -2.84 -6.12
CA ALA A 40 -15.61 -1.77 -6.76
C ALA A 40 -15.74 -0.51 -5.86
N ILE A 41 -15.84 -0.71 -4.54
CA ILE A 41 -15.85 0.38 -3.56
C ILE A 41 -14.48 1.06 -3.51
N GLY A 42 -13.40 0.28 -3.59
CA GLY A 42 -12.03 0.77 -3.69
C GLY A 42 -11.81 1.67 -4.90
N ASP A 43 -12.37 1.28 -6.05
CA ASP A 43 -12.35 2.07 -7.28
C ASP A 43 -13.14 3.38 -7.13
N GLU A 44 -14.35 3.34 -6.58
CA GLU A 44 -15.20 4.52 -6.34
C GLU A 44 -14.48 5.55 -5.45
N GLU A 45 -13.91 5.09 -4.32
CA GLU A 45 -13.18 5.98 -3.42
C GLU A 45 -11.89 6.51 -4.07
N ARG A 46 -11.16 5.68 -4.84
CA ARG A 46 -9.98 6.15 -5.59
C ARG A 46 -10.34 7.30 -6.54
N GLU A 47 -11.39 7.15 -7.34
CA GLU A 47 -11.82 8.16 -8.31
C GLU A 47 -12.24 9.47 -7.64
N LYS A 48 -13.03 9.37 -6.57
CA LYS A 48 -13.47 10.53 -5.76
C LYS A 48 -12.28 11.31 -5.21
N PHE A 49 -11.27 10.62 -4.67
CA PHE A 49 -10.10 11.29 -4.11
C PHE A 49 -9.14 11.82 -5.18
N LEU A 50 -8.99 11.13 -6.31
CA LEU A 50 -8.24 11.65 -7.46
C LEU A 50 -8.85 12.97 -7.94
N LYS A 51 -10.17 13.05 -8.05
CA LYS A 51 -10.86 14.29 -8.44
C LYS A 51 -10.64 15.40 -7.41
N ARG A 52 -10.66 15.06 -6.11
CA ARG A 52 -10.43 16.03 -5.01
C ARG A 52 -9.04 16.66 -5.04
N ILE A 53 -8.03 15.95 -5.54
CA ILE A 53 -6.64 16.43 -5.62
C ILE A 53 -6.20 16.79 -7.04
N GLU A 54 -7.15 16.95 -7.96
CA GLU A 54 -6.86 17.32 -9.34
C GLU A 54 -5.94 18.56 -9.41
N GLY A 55 -4.90 18.47 -10.24
CA GLY A 55 -3.84 19.48 -10.33
C GLY A 55 -2.71 19.36 -9.31
N LYS A 56 -2.77 18.41 -8.37
CA LYS A 56 -1.65 18.07 -7.47
C LYS A 56 -0.84 16.90 -8.02
N GLU A 57 0.43 16.84 -7.63
CA GLU A 57 1.27 15.68 -7.86
C GLU A 57 0.69 14.45 -7.14
N ILE A 58 0.70 13.31 -7.83
CA ILE A 58 0.29 12.02 -7.27
C ILE A 58 1.57 11.20 -7.07
N ALA A 59 1.77 10.69 -5.85
CA ALA A 59 2.88 9.79 -5.55
C ALA A 59 2.96 8.62 -6.55
N PRO A 60 4.13 8.00 -6.81
CA PRO A 60 4.25 6.87 -7.73
C PRO A 60 3.30 5.71 -7.39
N THR A 61 3.02 4.83 -8.35
CA THR A 61 2.20 3.62 -8.13
C THR A 61 2.86 2.72 -7.08
N ILE A 62 2.08 1.84 -6.45
CA ILE A 62 2.63 0.90 -5.45
C ILE A 62 3.76 0.09 -6.08
N GLU A 63 3.54 -0.44 -7.29
CA GLU A 63 4.54 -1.18 -8.05
C GLU A 63 5.84 -0.40 -8.28
N LYS A 64 5.76 0.89 -8.62
CA LYS A 64 6.97 1.71 -8.81
C LYS A 64 7.72 1.93 -7.49
N GLN A 65 7.00 2.18 -6.40
CA GLN A 65 7.61 2.34 -5.09
C GLN A 65 8.27 1.03 -4.61
N LEU A 66 7.68 -0.13 -4.92
CA LEU A 66 8.27 -1.44 -4.63
C LEU A 66 9.48 -1.75 -5.50
N ALA A 67 9.44 -1.42 -6.80
CA ALA A 67 10.59 -1.56 -7.68
C ALA A 67 11.79 -0.73 -7.20
N GLU A 68 11.55 0.45 -6.63
CA GLU A 68 12.61 1.26 -6.00
C GLU A 68 13.25 0.59 -4.78
N LEU A 69 12.48 -0.17 -3.99
CA LEU A 69 13.00 -0.98 -2.89
C LEU A 69 13.76 -2.20 -3.40
N GLU A 70 13.25 -2.87 -4.42
CA GLU A 70 13.87 -4.05 -5.02
C GLU A 70 15.26 -3.71 -5.59
N MET A 71 15.40 -2.56 -6.25
CA MET A 71 16.71 -2.04 -6.70
C MET A 71 17.70 -1.79 -5.54
N GLN A 72 17.19 -1.59 -4.33
CA GLN A 72 18.00 -1.45 -3.10
C GLN A 72 18.23 -2.79 -2.39
N GLY A 73 17.81 -3.90 -2.99
CA GLY A 73 17.92 -5.24 -2.43
C GLY A 73 16.89 -5.56 -1.35
N VAL A 74 15.78 -4.81 -1.30
CA VAL A 74 14.68 -5.04 -0.36
C VAL A 74 13.46 -5.52 -1.13
N ASP A 75 13.09 -6.78 -0.90
CA ASP A 75 11.85 -7.36 -1.41
C ASP A 75 10.73 -7.23 -0.36
N VAL A 76 9.56 -6.76 -0.79
CA VAL A 76 8.37 -6.62 0.05
C VAL A 76 7.21 -7.30 -0.66
N PRO A 77 6.62 -8.37 -0.09
CA PRO A 77 5.47 -9.04 -0.68
C PRO A 77 4.29 -8.06 -0.86
N HIS A 78 3.68 -8.08 -2.04
CA HIS A 78 2.46 -7.33 -2.35
C HIS A 78 1.37 -8.30 -2.78
N ILE A 79 0.29 -8.36 -2.00
CA ILE A 79 -0.86 -9.24 -2.25
C ILE A 79 -2.10 -8.38 -2.52
N SER A 80 -2.95 -8.86 -3.42
CA SER A 80 -4.27 -8.27 -3.68
C SER A 80 -5.38 -9.16 -3.14
N VAL A 81 -6.33 -8.56 -2.41
CA VAL A 81 -7.50 -9.23 -1.83
C VAL A 81 -8.79 -8.53 -2.28
N PRO A 82 -9.94 -9.22 -2.34
CA PRO A 82 -11.19 -8.60 -2.80
C PRO A 82 -11.81 -7.63 -1.79
N ILE A 83 -11.47 -7.75 -0.50
CA ILE A 83 -11.94 -6.87 0.57
C ILE A 83 -11.02 -6.97 1.80
N HIS A 84 -10.79 -5.88 2.50
CA HIS A 84 -10.07 -5.89 3.78
C HIS A 84 -10.96 -6.35 4.94
N ASN A 85 -11.13 -7.66 5.08
CA ASN A 85 -11.75 -8.27 6.24
C ASN A 85 -10.87 -9.40 6.81
N SER A 86 -11.25 -9.94 7.97
CA SER A 86 -10.45 -10.98 8.64
C SER A 86 -10.26 -12.23 7.77
N GLU A 87 -11.29 -12.66 7.05
CA GLU A 87 -11.26 -13.84 6.19
C GLU A 87 -10.21 -13.74 5.10
N HIS A 88 -10.05 -12.55 4.49
CA HIS A 88 -9.17 -12.36 3.35
C HIS A 88 -7.79 -11.83 3.75
N VAL A 89 -7.66 -11.15 4.89
CA VAL A 89 -6.38 -10.55 5.34
C VAL A 89 -5.62 -11.48 6.29
N MET A 90 -6.28 -12.08 7.28
CA MET A 90 -5.59 -12.84 8.33
C MET A 90 -4.71 -13.97 7.80
N PRO A 91 -5.11 -14.75 6.77
CA PRO A 91 -4.27 -15.81 6.20
C PRO A 91 -2.89 -15.33 5.70
N HIS A 92 -2.72 -14.02 5.46
CA HIS A 92 -1.47 -13.44 4.99
C HIS A 92 -0.62 -12.83 6.11
N ILE A 93 -1.18 -12.60 7.30
CA ILE A 93 -0.50 -11.84 8.36
C ILE A 93 -0.46 -12.55 9.73
N GLU A 94 -1.22 -13.63 9.92
CA GLU A 94 -1.34 -14.32 11.21
C GLU A 94 -0.03 -14.90 11.76
N ASN A 95 0.95 -15.14 10.88
CA ASN A 95 2.24 -15.76 11.22
C ASN A 95 3.45 -14.85 10.90
N LEU A 96 3.22 -13.53 10.74
CA LEU A 96 4.29 -12.55 10.46
C LEU A 96 5.03 -12.06 11.73
#